data_AF-A0A7J2PYK2-F1
#
_entry.id   AF-A0A7J2PYK2-F1
#
_cell.length_a   1.000
_cell.length_b   1.000
_cell.length_c   1.000
_cell.angle_alpha   90.00
_cell.angle_beta   90.00
_cell.angle_gamma   90.00
#
_symmetry.space_group_name_H-M   'P 1'
#
loop_
_entity.id
_entity.type
_entity.pdbx_description
1 polymer ?
#
loop_
_entity_poly.entity_id
_entity_poly.type
_entity_poly.pdbx_seq_one_letter_code
_entity_poly.pdbx_strand_id
1 'polypeptide(L)'
;MSIIKAIENFKNKNICIFVLKETGKDFLMLKSKLTSDKNILFIIGSQEDKFLNSSELLRLNLPIISIGDQSYLASSVIRLLKLHIFTL
;
A
#
# COMPACT_ATOMS: atom_id res chain seq x y z
N MET A 1 6.41 -3.04 -19.96
CA MET A 1 6.32 -1.89 -19.04
C MET A 1 6.85 -2.34 -17.68
N SER A 2 7.77 -1.62 -17.04
CA SER A 2 8.25 -2.01 -15.70
C SER A 2 7.21 -1.64 -14.64
N ILE A 3 7.21 -2.34 -13.50
CA ILE A 3 6.31 -2.05 -12.38
C ILE A 3 6.48 -0.62 -11.86
N ILE A 4 7.71 -0.09 -11.85
CA ILE A 4 8.01 1.30 -11.46
C ILE A 4 7.30 2.29 -12.39
N LYS A 5 7.40 2.11 -13.71
CA LYS A 5 6.70 2.97 -14.68
C LYS A 5 5.17 2.88 -14.52
N ALA A 6 4.64 1.72 -14.15
CA ALA A 6 3.21 1.57 -13.87
C ALA A 6 2.81 2.39 -12.62
N ILE A 7 3.60 2.34 -11.55
CA ILE A 7 3.35 3.11 -10.32
C ILE A 7 3.42 4.61 -10.60
N GLU A 8 4.41 5.08 -11.36
CA GLU A 8 4.51 6.48 -11.78
C GLU A 8 3.29 6.93 -12.60
N ASN A 9 2.81 6.08 -13.52
CA ASN A 9 1.60 6.36 -14.29
C ASN A 9 0.36 6.49 -13.39
N PHE A 10 0.23 5.66 -12.36
CA PHE A 10 -0.87 5.78 -11.39
C PHE A 10 -0.74 7.06 -10.54
N LYS A 11 0.48 7.43 -10.15
CA LYS A 11 0.75 8.67 -9.42
C LYS A 11 0.32 9.91 -10.23
N ASN A 12 0.64 9.92 -11.52
CA ASN A 12 0.24 10.99 -12.46
C ASN A 12 -1.28 11.08 -12.65
N LYS A 13 -2.02 10.00 -12.40
CA LYS A 13 -3.49 9.96 -12.43
C LYS A 13 -4.14 10.34 -11.10
N ASN A 14 -3.37 10.91 -10.16
CA ASN A 14 -3.83 11.30 -8.83
C ASN A 14 -4.46 10.16 -8.01
N ILE A 15 -4.00 8.92 -8.25
CA ILE A 15 -4.39 7.75 -7.45
C ILE A 15 -3.67 7.84 -6.11
N CYS A 16 -4.37 7.50 -5.02
CA CYS A 16 -3.77 7.44 -3.71
C CYS A 16 -2.98 6.13 -3.57
N ILE A 17 -1.65 6.21 -3.47
CA ILE A 17 -0.77 5.04 -3.49
C ILE A 17 -0.14 4.84 -2.11
N PHE A 18 -0.20 3.62 -1.60
CA PHE A 18 0.38 3.24 -0.32
C PHE A 18 1.26 2.00 -0.46
N VAL A 19 2.36 1.96 0.29
CA VAL A 19 3.18 0.75 0.48
C VAL A 19 2.84 0.13 1.82
N LEU A 20 2.56 -1.17 1.83
CA LEU A 20 2.29 -1.90 3.08
C LEU A 20 3.59 -2.47 3.66
N LYS A 21 3.88 -2.09 4.91
CA LYS A 21 4.93 -2.68 5.75
C LYS A 21 4.49 -2.64 7.21
N GLU A 22 4.97 -3.58 8.03
CA GLU A 22 4.69 -3.66 9.46
C GLU A 22 5.13 -2.38 10.19
N THR A 23 6.23 -1.77 9.76
CA THR A 23 6.79 -0.53 10.34
C THR A 23 6.08 0.75 9.85
N GLY A 24 5.01 0.62 9.06
CA GLY A 24 4.27 1.76 8.51
C GLY A 24 3.37 2.45 9.54
N LYS A 25 2.82 3.61 9.17
CA LYS A 25 1.79 4.28 9.97
C LYS A 25 0.51 3.46 9.99
N ASP A 26 -0.20 3.44 11.11
CA ASP A 26 -1.46 2.71 11.24
C ASP A 26 -2.49 3.16 10.17
N PHE A 27 -2.89 2.21 9.32
CA PHE A 27 -3.88 2.40 8.28
C PHE A 27 -5.25 2.74 8.85
N LEU A 28 -5.63 2.23 10.02
CA LEU A 28 -6.96 2.49 10.60
C LEU A 28 -7.13 3.97 10.96
N MET A 29 -6.06 4.61 11.45
CA MET A 29 -6.05 6.05 11.70
C MET A 29 -6.09 6.89 10.41
N LEU A 30 -5.55 6.36 9.30
CA LEU A 30 -5.58 7.01 7.99
C LEU A 30 -6.90 6.79 7.26
N LYS A 31 -7.55 5.64 7.48
CA LYS A 31 -8.83 5.24 6.85
C LYS A 31 -9.90 6.30 7.06
N SER A 32 -10.02 6.85 8.27
CA SER A 32 -11.01 7.90 8.59
C SER A 32 -10.83 9.19 7.79
N LYS A 33 -9.63 9.41 7.21
CA LYS A 33 -9.31 10.57 6.37
C LYS A 33 -9.38 10.27 4.88
N LEU A 34 -9.57 9.00 4.49
CA LEU A 34 -9.74 8.61 3.09
C LEU A 34 -11.19 8.85 2.68
N THR A 35 -11.39 9.73 1.69
CA THR A 35 -12.70 9.97 1.09
C THR A 35 -13.08 8.80 0.17
N SER A 36 -14.35 8.41 0.16
CA SER A 36 -14.90 7.30 -0.65
C SER A 36 -14.60 7.41 -2.15
N ASP A 37 -14.40 8.63 -2.66
CA ASP A 37 -14.36 8.90 -4.10
C ASP A 37 -12.95 8.77 -4.70
N LYS A 38 -11.95 8.41 -3.89
CA LYS A 38 -10.57 8.27 -4.35
C LYS A 38 -10.26 6.83 -4.72
N ASN A 39 -9.70 6.65 -5.92
CA ASN A 39 -9.06 5.41 -6.29
C ASN A 39 -7.79 5.20 -5.44
N ILE A 40 -7.66 4.01 -4.85
CA ILE A 40 -6.54 3.65 -3.98
C ILE A 40 -5.79 2.47 -4.59
N LEU A 41 -4.46 2.54 -4.57
CA LEU A 41 -3.55 1.47 -4.95
C LEU A 41 -2.68 1.09 -3.76
N PHE A 42 -2.74 -0.19 -3.37
CA PHE A 42 -1.86 -0.75 -2.37
C PHE A 42 -0.74 -1.56 -3.02
N ILE A 43 0.50 -1.31 -2.60
CA ILE A 43 1.68 -2.06 -3.00
C ILE A 43 2.03 -3.01 -1.85
N ILE A 44 2.06 -4.31 -2.15
CA ILE A 44 2.30 -5.39 -1.18
C ILE A 44 3.52 -6.17 -1.63
N GLY A 45 4.44 -6.44 -0.69
CA GLY A 45 5.65 -7.21 -0.93
C GLY A 45 5.38 -8.71 -1.06
N SER A 46 6.41 -9.42 -1.51
CA SER A 46 6.50 -10.88 -1.39
C SER A 46 7.34 -11.25 -0.16
N GLN A 47 7.43 -12.54 0.17
CA GLN A 47 8.16 -13.03 1.36
C GLN A 47 9.62 -12.57 1.47
N GLU A 48 10.26 -12.18 0.36
CA GLU A 48 11.67 -11.76 0.37
C GLU A 48 11.84 -10.22 0.46
N ASP A 49 10.77 -9.44 0.37
CA ASP A 49 10.75 -7.95 0.42
C ASP A 49 11.75 -7.19 -0.47
N LYS A 50 12.45 -7.88 -1.37
CA LYS A 50 13.46 -7.30 -2.27
C LYS A 50 12.92 -6.11 -3.07
N PHE A 51 11.67 -6.21 -3.55
CA PHE A 51 11.04 -5.13 -4.29
C PHE A 51 10.71 -3.92 -3.39
N LEU A 52 10.19 -4.16 -2.19
CA LEU A 52 9.79 -3.10 -1.27
C LEU A 52 10.97 -2.29 -0.71
N ASN A 53 12.17 -2.86 -0.77
CA ASN A 53 13.41 -2.22 -0.35
C ASN A 53 14.28 -1.78 -1.54
N SER A 54 13.75 -1.88 -2.77
CA SER A 54 14.46 -1.44 -3.97
C SER A 54 14.67 0.08 -3.96
N SER A 55 15.82 0.50 -4.47
CA SER A 55 16.18 1.92 -4.56
C SER A 55 15.18 2.70 -5.43
N GLU A 56 14.64 2.05 -6.44
CA GLU A 56 13.69 2.60 -7.40
C GLU A 56 12.35 2.90 -6.74
N LEU A 57 11.82 1.98 -5.93
CA LEU A 57 10.56 2.21 -5.22
C LEU A 57 10.72 3.28 -4.13
N LEU A 58 11.84 3.27 -3.40
CA LEU A 58 12.13 4.25 -2.35
C LEU A 58 12.20 5.68 -2.90
N ARG A 59 12.74 5.87 -4.11
CA ARG A 59 12.78 7.18 -4.81
C ARG A 59 11.40 7.75 -5.13
N LEU A 60 10.35 6.93 -5.17
CA LEU A 60 8.98 7.42 -5.40
C LEU A 60 8.38 8.13 -4.17
N ASN A 61 9.02 7.98 -3.00
CA ASN A 61 8.65 8.57 -1.72
C ASN A 61 7.16 8.35 -1.37
N LEU A 62 6.72 7.10 -1.52
CA LEU A 62 5.34 6.71 -1.27
C LEU A 62 5.10 6.53 0.24
N PRO A 63 3.92 6.92 0.76
CA PRO A 63 3.60 6.70 2.16
C PRO A 63 3.57 5.21 2.51
N ILE A 64 4.25 4.85 3.61
CA ILE A 64 4.27 3.50 4.14
C ILE A 64 3.23 3.39 5.26
N ILE A 65 2.35 2.40 5.14
CA ILE A 65 1.27 2.13 6.09
C ILE A 65 1.36 0.70 6.59
N SER A 66 0.80 0.48 7.77
CA SER A 66 0.69 -0.82 8.42
C SER A 66 -0.77 -1.15 8.68
N ILE A 67 -1.15 -2.41 8.56
CA ILE A 67 -2.49 -2.93 8.91
C ILE A 67 -2.46 -3.80 10.18
N GLY A 68 -1.30 -3.85 10.85
CA GLY A 68 -1.06 -4.70 12.00
C GLY A 68 0.43 -4.84 12.29
N ASP A 69 0.75 -5.29 13.49
CA ASP A 69 2.11 -5.48 14.00
C ASP A 69 2.73 -6.84 13.61
N GLN A 70 1.93 -7.75 13.06
CA GLN A 70 2.38 -9.07 12.62
C GLN A 70 2.73 -9.11 11.13
N SER A 71 3.71 -9.95 10.79
CA SER A 71 4.01 -10.29 9.39
C SER A 71 2.97 -11.27 8.85
N TYR A 72 2.25 -10.84 7.82
CA TYR A 72 1.21 -11.62 7.15
C TYR A 72 1.62 -11.97 5.72
N LEU A 73 1.10 -13.09 5.22
CA LEU A 73 1.12 -13.36 3.78
C LEU A 73 0.37 -12.26 3.01
N ALA A 74 0.86 -11.93 1.81
CA ALA A 74 0.22 -10.92 0.95
C ALA A 74 -1.28 -11.18 0.72
N SER A 75 -1.69 -12.45 0.60
CA SER A 75 -3.10 -12.85 0.49
C SER A 75 -3.92 -12.49 1.72
N SER A 76 -3.38 -12.71 2.92
CA SER A 76 -4.00 -12.32 4.18
C SER A 76 -4.10 -10.80 4.31
N VAL A 77 -3.06 -10.07 3.90
CA VAL A 77 -3.07 -8.60 3.85
C VAL A 77 -4.17 -8.08 2.94
N ILE A 78 -4.34 -8.65 1.74
CA ILE A 78 -5.43 -8.29 0.82
C ILE A 78 -6.80 -8.54 1.47
N ARG A 79 -6.98 -9.66 2.16
CA ARG A 79 -8.24 -9.96 2.86
C ARG A 79 -8.51 -8.95 3.97
N LEU A 80 -7.52 -8.63 4.79
CA LEU A 80 -7.65 -7.66 5.88
C LEU A 80 -7.97 -6.26 5.34
N LEU A 81 -7.30 -5.82 4.26
CA LEU A 81 -7.64 -4.57 3.58
C LEU A 81 -9.09 -4.55 3.11
N LYS A 82 -9.56 -5.63 2.48
CA LYS A 82 -10.95 -5.73 2.02
C LYS A 82 -11.92 -5.64 3.19
N LEU A 83 -11.66 -6.32 4.29
CA LEU A 83 -12.48 -6.19 5.51
C LEU A 83 -12.46 -4.74 6.00
N HIS A 84 -11.29 -4.14 6.19
CA HIS A 84 -11.25 -2.77 6.67
C HIS A 84 -11.87 -1.76 5.70
N ILE A 85 -11.88 -1.98 4.39
CA ILE A 85 -12.48 -1.04 3.43
C ILE A 85 -13.99 -1.28 3.27
N PHE A 86 -14.45 -2.54 3.21
CA PHE A 86 -15.82 -2.89 2.84
C PHE A 86 -16.72 -3.27 4.00
N THR A 87 -16.19 -3.60 5.18
CA THR A 87 -17.04 -3.80 6.36
C THR A 87 -17.40 -2.41 6.91
N LEU A 88 -18.66 -2.04 6.66
CA LEU A 88 -19.47 -1.09 7.41
C LEU A 88 -20.03 -1.80 8.66
#